data_AF-A0A967YSE7-F1
#
_entry.id   AF-A0A967YSE7-F1
#
_cell.length_a   1.000
_cell.length_b   1.000
_cell.length_c   1.000
_cell.angle_alpha   90.00
_cell.angle_beta   90.00
_cell.angle_gamma   90.00
#
_symmetry.space_group_name_H-M   'P 1'
#
loop_
_entity.id
_entity.type
_entity.pdbx_description
1 polymer ?
#
loop_
_entity_poly.entity_id
_entity_poly.type
_entity_poly.pdbx_seq_one_letter_code
_entity_poly.pdbx_strand_id
1 'polypeptide(L)'
;MKHVAILLCVAIPFLLIACDQGKNGVADEQKEEYIKKIETKLLKMEDQILDLSERADNALTEDKPKFEAQLDTLAKVEKDIEKNFEELKTTEGEEWKTYKAKLDSLISQWDQLFEESRDW
;
A
#
# COMPACT_ATOMS: atom_id res chain seq x y z
N MET A 1 -25.06 64.16 15.77
CA MET A 1 -25.61 63.77 14.46
C MET A 1 -24.42 63.49 13.56
N LYS A 2 -23.86 62.27 13.58
CA LYS A 2 -24.06 61.13 12.65
C LYS A 2 -23.79 61.46 11.17
N HIS A 3 -22.93 60.61 10.59
CA HIS A 3 -22.37 60.55 9.21
C HIS A 3 -21.12 61.43 9.03
N VAL A 4 -19.98 60.97 8.48
CA VAL A 4 -19.77 60.16 7.27
C VAL A 4 -18.43 59.39 7.37
N ALA A 5 -18.37 58.20 6.76
CA ALA A 5 -17.21 57.31 6.62
C ALA A 5 -16.07 57.91 5.76
N ILE A 6 -14.83 57.49 5.98
CA ILE A 6 -13.80 57.36 4.93
C ILE A 6 -12.84 56.23 5.36
N LEU A 7 -12.92 55.14 4.60
CA LEU A 7 -11.84 54.19 4.33
C LEU A 7 -10.65 54.95 3.74
N LEU A 8 -9.46 54.82 4.33
CA LEU A 8 -8.21 55.08 3.63
C LEU A 8 -7.16 54.05 4.06
N CYS A 9 -6.96 53.09 3.15
CA CYS A 9 -5.76 52.28 3.02
C CYS A 9 -4.47 53.13 2.98
N VAL A 10 -3.33 52.43 3.06
CA VAL A 10 -1.91 52.80 2.82
C VAL A 10 -1.14 52.84 4.16
N ALA A 11 -0.09 52.05 4.47
CA ALA A 11 0.77 51.06 3.79
C ALA A 11 1.47 50.20 4.89
N ILE A 12 1.46 48.85 4.88
CA ILE A 12 2.47 47.87 4.36
C ILE A 12 3.92 48.12 4.86
N PRO A 13 4.53 47.16 5.60
CA PRO A 13 5.35 46.11 4.97
C PRO A 13 4.99 44.69 5.47
N PHE A 14 4.72 43.76 4.56
CA PHE A 14 5.74 42.81 4.09
C PHE A 14 6.34 41.94 5.22
N LEU A 15 5.54 41.00 5.71
CA LEU A 15 5.97 39.70 6.22
C LEU A 15 4.92 38.73 5.64
N LEU A 16 5.03 38.30 4.38
CA LEU A 16 5.83 37.13 4.05
C LEU A 16 5.96 36.15 5.23
N ILE A 17 4.82 35.60 5.67
CA ILE A 17 4.83 34.18 6.02
C ILE A 17 4.83 33.45 4.68
N ALA A 18 6.04 33.33 4.16
CA ALA A 18 6.38 32.45 3.07
C ALA A 18 6.03 31.03 3.52
N CYS A 19 5.22 30.36 2.70
CA CYS A 19 5.41 29.00 2.22
C CYS A 19 6.17 28.05 3.18
N ASP A 20 5.45 27.25 3.95
CA ASP A 20 5.92 25.91 4.36
C ASP A 20 4.84 24.86 4.05
N GLN A 21 4.26 24.95 2.84
CA GLN A 21 3.51 23.85 2.23
C GLN A 21 4.17 23.50 0.89
N GLY A 22 5.43 23.06 0.96
CA GLY A 22 6.22 22.77 -0.24
C GLY A 22 6.94 21.42 -0.24
N LYS A 23 6.95 20.68 0.87
CA LYS A 23 7.65 19.39 0.97
C LYS A 23 6.75 18.18 1.24
N ASN A 24 5.55 18.38 1.78
CA ASN A 24 4.68 17.25 2.13
C ASN A 24 3.89 16.70 0.94
N GLY A 25 3.53 17.53 -0.05
CA GLY A 25 2.67 17.09 -1.16
C GLY A 25 3.23 15.97 -2.04
N VAL A 26 4.54 15.97 -2.32
CA VAL A 26 5.16 14.94 -3.18
C VAL A 26 5.34 13.61 -2.46
N ALA A 27 5.69 13.64 -1.17
CA ALA A 27 5.85 12.42 -0.38
C ALA A 27 4.50 11.73 -0.13
N ASP A 28 3.44 12.53 0.07
CA ASP A 28 2.08 12.03 0.25
C ASP A 28 1.52 11.44 -1.07
N GLU A 29 1.75 12.09 -2.22
CA GLU A 29 1.35 11.57 -3.54
C GLU A 29 2.04 10.23 -3.87
N GLN A 30 3.35 10.11 -3.58
CA GLN A 30 4.08 8.85 -3.75
C GLN A 30 3.55 7.72 -2.86
N LYS A 31 3.14 8.05 -1.63
CA LYS A 31 2.53 7.08 -0.72
C LYS A 31 1.17 6.62 -1.25
N GLU A 32 0.34 7.54 -1.71
CA GLU A 32 -0.99 7.21 -2.27
C GLU A 32 -0.88 6.33 -3.53
N GLU A 33 0.04 6.63 -4.44
CA GLU A 33 0.30 5.78 -5.61
C GLU A 33 0.76 4.38 -5.20
N TYR A 34 1.64 4.30 -4.21
CA TYR A 34 2.10 3.02 -3.69
C TYR A 34 0.95 2.24 -3.03
N ILE A 35 0.08 2.89 -2.26
CA ILE A 35 -1.11 2.26 -1.67
C ILE A 35 -1.99 1.63 -2.75
N LYS A 36 -2.35 2.38 -3.81
CA LYS A 36 -3.16 1.87 -4.94
C LYS A 36 -2.50 0.68 -5.63
N LYS A 37 -1.16 0.70 -5.77
CA LYS A 37 -0.40 -0.42 -6.31
C LYS A 37 -0.53 -1.67 -5.43
N ILE A 38 -0.45 -1.52 -4.11
CA ILE A 38 -0.59 -2.65 -3.19
C ILE A 38 -2.02 -3.20 -3.18
N GLU A 39 -3.05 -2.35 -3.21
CA GLU A 39 -4.45 -2.78 -3.34
C GLU A 39 -4.66 -3.63 -4.59
N THR A 40 -4.15 -3.16 -5.73
CA THR A 40 -4.21 -3.93 -6.99
C THR A 40 -3.46 -5.25 -6.89
N LYS A 41 -2.33 -5.27 -6.17
CA LYS A 41 -1.54 -6.49 -5.99
C LYS A 41 -2.28 -7.49 -5.10
N LEU A 42 -2.89 -7.06 -3.99
CA LEU A 42 -3.67 -7.92 -3.10
C LEU A 42 -4.84 -8.59 -3.82
N LEU A 43 -5.61 -7.85 -4.62
CA LEU A 43 -6.68 -8.43 -5.45
C LEU A 43 -6.16 -9.52 -6.39
N LYS A 44 -4.98 -9.30 -6.99
CA LYS A 44 -4.33 -10.32 -7.82
C LYS A 44 -3.88 -11.55 -7.01
N MET A 45 -3.43 -11.35 -5.77
CA MET A 45 -3.02 -12.45 -4.88
C MET A 45 -4.23 -13.32 -4.51
N GLU A 46 -5.37 -12.72 -4.22
CA GLU A 46 -6.63 -13.43 -3.98
C GLU A 46 -7.02 -14.31 -5.19
N ASP A 47 -7.00 -13.74 -6.40
CA ASP A 47 -7.26 -14.49 -7.65
C ASP A 47 -6.29 -15.67 -7.83
N GLN A 48 -5.01 -15.46 -7.49
CA GLN A 48 -3.95 -16.47 -7.57
C GLN A 48 -4.14 -17.61 -6.56
N ILE A 49 -4.59 -17.30 -5.34
CA ILE A 49 -4.94 -18.31 -4.33
C ILE A 49 -6.13 -19.13 -4.80
N LEU A 50 -7.15 -18.48 -5.36
CA LEU A 50 -8.34 -19.16 -5.88
C LEU A 50 -7.97 -20.15 -6.99
N ASP A 51 -7.13 -19.74 -7.94
CA ASP A 51 -6.61 -20.63 -9.01
C ASP A 51 -5.85 -21.85 -8.43
N LEU A 52 -4.95 -21.61 -7.48
CA LEU A 52 -4.21 -22.69 -6.81
C LEU A 52 -5.12 -23.62 -6.01
N SER A 53 -6.15 -23.09 -5.35
CA SER A 53 -7.14 -23.87 -4.62
C SER A 53 -7.94 -24.77 -5.56
N GLU A 54 -8.38 -24.24 -6.70
CA GLU A 54 -9.10 -25.02 -7.71
C GLU A 54 -8.19 -26.13 -8.30
N ARG A 55 -6.91 -25.84 -8.52
CA ARG A 55 -5.92 -26.86 -8.93
C ARG A 55 -5.74 -27.93 -7.87
N ALA A 56 -5.65 -27.56 -6.59
CA ALA A 56 -5.53 -28.49 -5.47
C ALA A 56 -6.75 -29.43 -5.38
N ASP A 57 -7.96 -28.90 -5.58
CA ASP A 57 -9.19 -29.69 -5.55
C ASP A 57 -9.21 -30.74 -6.67
N ASN A 58 -8.70 -30.37 -7.85
CA ASN A 58 -8.62 -31.21 -9.04
C ASN A 58 -7.37 -32.11 -9.10
N ALA A 59 -6.39 -31.90 -8.22
CA ALA A 59 -5.16 -32.67 -8.19
C ALA A 59 -5.37 -34.13 -7.75
N LEU A 60 -4.47 -35.02 -8.16
CA LEU A 60 -4.43 -36.39 -7.69
C LEU A 60 -4.19 -36.42 -6.17
N THR A 61 -4.72 -37.45 -5.49
CA THR A 61 -4.65 -37.57 -4.02
C THR A 61 -3.22 -37.49 -3.47
N GLU A 62 -2.22 -37.93 -4.22
CA GLU A 62 -0.81 -37.88 -3.82
C GLU A 62 -0.21 -36.47 -3.85
N ASP A 63 -0.73 -35.58 -4.69
CA ASP A 63 -0.23 -34.20 -4.85
C ASP A 63 -0.99 -33.19 -3.97
N LYS A 64 -2.20 -33.52 -3.50
CA LYS A 64 -3.02 -32.64 -2.64
C LYS A 64 -2.27 -32.09 -1.42
N PRO A 65 -1.53 -32.89 -0.62
CA PRO A 65 -0.82 -32.36 0.54
C PRO A 65 0.22 -31.29 0.18
N LYS A 66 0.77 -31.35 -1.04
CA LYS A 66 1.74 -30.37 -1.51
C LYS A 66 1.06 -29.04 -1.85
N PHE A 67 -0.04 -29.08 -2.59
CA PHE A 67 -0.82 -27.88 -2.89
C PHE A 67 -1.36 -27.23 -1.61
N GLU A 68 -1.88 -28.03 -0.68
CA GLU A 68 -2.32 -27.54 0.64
C GLU A 68 -1.18 -26.83 1.38
N ALA A 69 0.02 -27.41 1.45
CA ALA A 69 1.17 -26.78 2.09
C ALA A 69 1.61 -25.47 1.42
N GLN A 70 1.51 -25.39 0.09
CA GLN A 70 1.82 -24.17 -0.68
C GLN A 70 0.79 -23.08 -0.41
N LEU A 71 -0.51 -23.40 -0.47
CA LEU A 71 -1.60 -22.49 -0.12
C LEU A 71 -1.44 -21.97 1.32
N ASP A 72 -1.09 -22.85 2.26
CA ASP A 72 -0.87 -22.49 3.67
C ASP A 72 0.30 -21.54 3.86
N THR A 73 1.35 -21.68 3.04
CA THR A 73 2.54 -20.82 3.06
C THR A 73 2.26 -19.47 2.43
N LEU A 74 1.58 -19.46 1.28
CA LEU A 74 1.12 -18.25 0.61
C LEU A 74 0.20 -17.46 1.54
N ALA A 75 -0.87 -18.05 2.07
CA ALA A 75 -1.82 -17.38 2.96
C ALA A 75 -1.15 -16.71 4.19
N LYS A 76 -0.06 -17.28 4.72
CA LYS A 76 0.73 -16.65 5.79
C LYS A 76 1.42 -15.37 5.32
N VAL A 77 2.02 -15.39 4.14
CA VAL A 77 2.69 -14.22 3.56
C VAL A 77 1.69 -13.15 3.15
N GLU A 78 0.55 -13.51 2.55
CA GLU A 78 -0.54 -12.56 2.26
C GLU A 78 -1.01 -11.85 3.52
N LYS A 79 -1.27 -12.58 4.60
CA LYS A 79 -1.67 -12.00 5.89
C LYS A 79 -0.63 -11.01 6.45
N ASP A 80 0.66 -11.32 6.28
CA ASP A 80 1.73 -10.40 6.67
C ASP A 80 1.77 -9.15 5.77
N ILE A 81 1.46 -9.28 4.48
CA ILE A 81 1.31 -8.15 3.55
C ILE A 81 0.12 -7.29 3.96
N GLU A 82 -1.06 -7.87 4.16
CA GLU A 82 -2.26 -7.17 4.60
C GLU A 82 -2.01 -6.38 5.89
N LYS A 83 -1.40 -7.03 6.89
CA LYS A 83 -1.06 -6.38 8.15
C LYS A 83 -0.14 -5.17 7.94
N ASN A 84 0.95 -5.32 7.19
CA ASN A 84 1.87 -4.20 6.94
C ASN A 84 1.25 -3.12 6.05
N PHE A 85 0.29 -3.49 5.20
CA PHE A 85 -0.46 -2.57 4.36
C PHE A 85 -1.44 -1.71 5.18
N GLU A 86 -2.13 -2.29 6.17
CA GLU A 86 -2.95 -1.53 7.10
C GLU A 86 -2.11 -0.51 7.90
N GLU A 87 -0.95 -0.92 8.40
CA GLU A 87 -0.01 -0.02 9.10
C GLU A 87 0.52 1.09 8.16
N LEU A 88 0.81 0.76 6.89
CA LEU A 88 1.23 1.75 5.89
C LEU A 88 0.17 2.83 5.71
N LYS A 89 -1.11 2.45 5.60
CA LYS A 89 -2.20 3.41 5.37
C LYS A 89 -2.28 4.46 6.48
N THR A 90 -2.09 4.04 7.73
CA THR A 90 -2.17 4.92 8.91
C THR A 90 -0.87 5.68 9.22
N THR A 91 0.26 5.27 8.65
CA THR A 91 1.57 5.90 8.91
C THR A 91 1.67 7.30 8.30
N GLU A 92 2.16 8.28 9.05
CA GLU A 92 2.37 9.66 8.57
C GLU A 92 3.86 9.97 8.37
N GLY A 93 4.13 11.00 7.56
CA GLY A 93 5.50 11.46 7.30
C GLY A 93 6.38 10.39 6.66
N GLU A 94 7.69 10.47 6.83
CA GLU A 94 8.66 9.64 6.10
C GLU A 94 8.69 8.15 6.53
N GLU A 95 8.01 7.79 7.62
CA GLU A 95 7.99 6.41 8.15
C GLU A 95 7.35 5.41 7.18
N TRP A 96 6.48 5.87 6.28
CA TRP A 96 5.82 5.02 5.27
C TRP A 96 6.85 4.31 4.37
N LYS A 97 8.05 4.89 4.17
CA LYS A 97 9.13 4.29 3.37
C LYS A 97 9.69 3.01 4.00
N THR A 98 9.63 2.89 5.32
CA THR A 98 10.01 1.65 6.03
C THR A 98 9.01 0.55 5.77
N TYR A 99 7.70 0.87 5.82
CA TYR A 99 6.64 -0.07 5.47
C TYR A 99 6.67 -0.45 4.00
N LYS A 100 6.95 0.51 3.10
CA LYS A 100 7.18 0.25 1.68
C LYS A 100 8.27 -0.81 1.48
N ALA A 101 9.43 -0.66 2.11
CA ALA A 101 10.53 -1.62 1.96
C ALA A 101 10.15 -3.02 2.48
N LYS A 102 9.43 -3.10 3.62
CA LYS A 102 8.91 -4.37 4.15
C LYS A 102 7.92 -5.03 3.21
N LEU A 103 6.95 -4.26 2.71
CA LEU A 103 5.94 -4.73 1.76
C LEU A 103 6.58 -5.18 0.45
N ASP A 104 7.53 -4.43 -0.11
CA ASP A 104 8.26 -4.83 -1.31
C ASP A 104 8.98 -6.19 -1.11
N SER A 105 9.57 -6.42 0.07
CA SER A 105 10.20 -7.71 0.40
C SER A 105 9.18 -8.84 0.51
N LEU A 106 8.06 -8.62 1.19
CA LEU A 106 7.01 -9.64 1.35
C LEU A 106 6.34 -9.96 0.01
N ILE A 107 6.12 -8.96 -0.84
CA ILE A 107 5.58 -9.14 -2.19
C ILE A 107 6.55 -9.92 -3.06
N SER A 108 7.85 -9.65 -2.97
CA SER A 108 8.86 -10.44 -3.67
C SER A 108 8.90 -11.89 -3.19
N GLN A 109 8.74 -12.12 -1.88
CA GLN A 109 8.64 -13.46 -1.33
C GLN A 109 7.38 -14.19 -1.82
N TRP A 110 6.24 -13.51 -1.81
CA TRP A 110 4.99 -14.01 -2.39
C TRP A 110 5.18 -14.43 -3.84
N ASP A 111 5.74 -13.54 -4.68
CA ASP A 111 5.91 -13.78 -6.11
C ASP A 111 6.80 -15.01 -6.36
N GLN A 112 7.84 -15.21 -5.56
CA GLN A 112 8.67 -16.41 -5.65
C GLN A 112 7.90 -17.68 -5.27
N LEU A 113 7.20 -17.66 -4.12
CA LEU A 113 6.42 -18.82 -3.65
C LEU A 113 5.32 -19.20 -4.64
N PHE A 114 4.65 -18.20 -5.22
CA PHE A 114 3.61 -18.43 -6.22
C PHE A 114 4.20 -19.04 -7.50
N GLU A 115 5.34 -18.55 -7.98
CA GLU A 115 6.00 -19.12 -9.16
C GLU A 115 6.39 -20.58 -8.92
N GLU A 116 6.97 -20.90 -7.75
CA GLU A 116 7.32 -22.27 -7.35
C GLU A 116 6.10 -23.20 -7.26
N SER A 117 4.91 -22.66 -6.92
CA SER A 117 3.65 -23.41 -6.90
C SER A 117 3.06 -23.64 -8.30
N ARG A 118 3.43 -22.82 -9.28
CA ARG A 118 2.89 -22.91 -10.64
C ARG A 118 3.48 -24.09 -11.42
N ASP A 119 4.73 -24.48 -11.11
CA ASP A 119 5.49 -25.51 -11.83
C ASP A 119 5.07 -26.97 -11.51
N TRP A 120 3.99 -27.16 -10.75
CA TRP A 120 3.43 -28.48 -10.35
C TRP A 120 2.07 -28.74 -10.99
#